data_AF-A0A257PY61-F1
#
_entry.id   AF-A0A257PY61-F1
#
_cell.length_a   1.000
_cell.length_b   1.000
_cell.length_c   1.000
_cell.angle_alpha   90.00
_cell.angle_beta   90.00
_cell.angle_gamma   90.00
#
_symmetry.space_group_name_H-M   'P 1'
#
loop_
_entity.id
_entity.type
_entity.pdbx_description
1 polymer ?
#
loop_
_entity_poly.entity_id
_entity_poly.type
_entity_poly.pdbx_seq_one_letter_code
_entity_poly.pdbx_strand_id
1 'polypeptide(L)'
;MGTSHFAAHCAVCHGAPGVPRNDIAEGMYPQPPDLALSAKLYNSAQLFWILKHGIKMTGMPNWSDHSDDELWATVAFVKQLPGMTAQKYGQLVMESMKMGGRHNHGGMEEMNMDMHEAEPAQDAKPVSAGTTPQSEADPHAH
;
A
#
# COMPACT_ATOMS: atom_id res chain seq x y z
N MET A 1 -12.40 1.69 -0.23
CA MET A 1 -11.50 2.85 -0.16
C MET A 1 -11.00 3.10 1.26
N GLY A 2 -11.82 3.45 2.25
CA GLY A 2 -11.33 3.68 3.63
C GLY A 2 -10.57 2.51 4.28
N THR A 3 -11.11 1.29 4.20
CA THR A 3 -10.41 0.09 4.73
C THR A 3 -9.10 -0.21 4.01
N SER A 4 -9.09 -0.13 2.69
CA SER A 4 -7.89 -0.42 1.89
C SER A 4 -6.81 0.64 2.13
N HIS A 5 -7.18 1.92 2.21
CA HIS A 5 -6.26 3.02 2.54
C HIS A 5 -5.67 2.83 3.95
N PHE A 6 -6.51 2.56 4.95
CA PHE A 6 -6.04 2.27 6.30
C PHE A 6 -5.06 1.09 6.34
N ALA A 7 -5.41 -0.03 5.69
CA ALA A 7 -4.58 -1.22 5.70
C ALA A 7 -3.22 -1.00 5.02
N ALA A 8 -3.18 -0.23 3.94
CA ALA A 8 -1.95 0.05 3.19
C ALA A 8 -1.06 1.12 3.82
N HIS A 9 -1.64 2.13 4.48
CA HIS A 9 -0.89 3.33 4.88
C HIS A 9 -0.86 3.58 6.39
N CYS A 10 -1.84 3.10 7.15
CA CYS A 10 -1.94 3.39 8.59
C CYS A 10 -1.51 2.19 9.45
N ALA A 11 -1.96 0.98 9.08
CA ALA A 11 -1.77 -0.22 9.88
C ALA A 11 -0.30 -0.62 10.05
N VAL A 12 0.57 -0.22 9.11
CA VAL A 12 2.02 -0.48 9.18
C VAL A 12 2.66 0.10 10.45
N CYS A 13 2.23 1.29 10.89
CA CYS A 13 2.75 1.94 12.09
C CYS A 13 1.81 1.75 13.30
N HIS A 14 0.50 1.84 13.09
CA HIS A 14 -0.47 1.85 14.17
C HIS A 14 -0.97 0.45 14.57
N GLY A 15 -0.69 -0.57 13.76
CA GLY A 15 -1.32 -1.88 13.86
C GLY A 15 -2.80 -1.84 13.47
N ALA A 16 -3.52 -2.90 13.79
CA ALA A 16 -4.96 -3.01 13.58
C ALA A 16 -5.56 -4.03 14.56
N PRO A 17 -6.89 -4.19 14.65
CA PRO A 17 -7.48 -5.25 15.44
C PRO A 17 -6.92 -6.63 15.05
N GLY A 18 -6.23 -7.29 15.99
CA GLY A 18 -5.56 -8.59 15.75
C GLY A 18 -4.27 -8.52 14.94
N VAL A 19 -3.78 -7.32 14.62
CA VAL A 19 -2.50 -7.09 13.91
C VAL A 19 -1.61 -6.26 14.83
N PRO A 20 -0.51 -6.82 15.36
CA PRO A 20 0.41 -6.05 16.19
C PRO A 20 1.07 -4.92 15.39
N ARG A 21 1.57 -3.91 16.09
CA ARG A 21 2.39 -2.86 15.43
C ARG A 21 3.67 -3.49 14.90
N ASN A 22 4.15 -2.97 13.78
CA ASN A 22 5.40 -3.42 13.19
C ASN A 22 6.61 -2.99 14.03
N ASP A 23 7.74 -3.68 13.88
CA ASP A 23 9.03 -3.35 14.52
C ASP A 23 9.48 -1.91 14.28
N ILE A 24 9.21 -1.38 13.08
CA ILE A 24 9.44 0.03 12.71
C ILE A 24 8.79 0.98 13.72
N ALA A 25 7.59 0.66 14.23
CA ALA A 25 6.86 1.51 15.17
C ALA A 25 7.55 1.58 16.55
N GLU A 26 8.37 0.58 16.92
CA GLU A 26 9.08 0.56 18.21
C GLU A 26 10.20 1.60 18.26
N GLY A 27 10.88 1.84 17.12
CA GLY A 27 11.96 2.82 16.98
C GLY A 27 11.50 4.26 16.74
N MET A 28 10.19 4.50 16.58
CA MET A 28 9.65 5.84 16.34
C MET A 28 9.50 6.65 17.64
N TYR A 29 9.82 7.95 17.57
CA TYR A 29 9.57 8.90 18.65
C TYR A 29 8.77 10.11 18.16
N PRO A 30 7.59 10.40 18.74
CA PRO A 30 6.85 9.55 19.68
C PRO A 30 6.38 8.24 19.01
N GLN A 31 6.11 7.21 19.81
CA GLN A 31 5.58 5.96 19.30
C GLN A 31 4.15 6.15 18.74
N PRO A 32 3.80 5.51 17.61
CA PRO A 32 2.44 5.55 17.07
C PRO A 32 1.41 5.05 18.10
N PRO A 33 0.34 5.82 18.39
CA PRO A 33 -0.70 5.38 19.31
C PRO A 33 -1.52 4.22 18.73
N ASP A 34 -2.17 3.45 19.60
CA ASP A 34 -3.23 2.53 19.21
C ASP A 34 -4.46 3.35 18.80
N LEU A 35 -4.82 3.28 17.51
CA LEU A 35 -5.95 4.03 16.97
C LEU A 35 -7.31 3.52 17.46
N ALA A 36 -7.44 2.27 17.90
CA ALA A 36 -8.66 1.78 18.53
C ALA A 36 -8.93 2.44 19.90
N LEU A 37 -7.87 2.96 20.53
CA LEU A 37 -7.96 3.73 21.78
C LEU A 37 -8.01 5.24 21.52
N SER A 38 -7.06 5.77 20.74
CA SER A 38 -6.87 7.21 20.58
C SER A 38 -7.88 7.88 19.66
N ALA A 39 -8.47 7.17 18.69
CA ALA A 39 -9.48 7.76 17.80
C ALA A 39 -10.71 8.29 18.54
N LYS A 40 -11.00 7.77 19.74
CA LYS A 40 -12.11 8.24 20.60
C LYS A 40 -11.89 9.64 21.16
N LEU A 41 -10.63 10.11 21.19
CA LEU A 41 -10.26 11.41 21.75
C LEU A 41 -10.55 12.57 20.78
N TYR A 42 -10.81 12.25 19.51
CA TYR A 42 -10.95 13.23 18.43
C TYR A 42 -12.30 13.10 17.74
N ASN A 43 -12.88 14.23 17.34
CA ASN A 43 -14.03 14.22 16.44
C ASN A 43 -13.59 13.98 14.98
N SER A 44 -14.55 13.72 14.08
CA SER A 44 -14.24 13.36 12.69
C SER A 44 -13.46 14.45 11.94
N ALA A 45 -13.76 15.73 12.19
CA ALA A 45 -13.06 16.84 11.55
C ALA A 45 -11.62 16.99 12.06
N GLN A 46 -11.38 16.74 13.35
CA GLN A 46 -10.02 16.70 13.91
C GLN A 46 -9.22 15.53 13.33
N LEU A 47 -9.81 14.34 13.22
CA LEU A 47 -9.16 13.20 12.57
C LEU A 47 -8.83 13.50 11.11
N PHE A 48 -9.75 14.11 10.37
CA PHE A 48 -9.50 14.54 8.99
C PHE A 48 -8.31 15.50 8.91
N TRP A 49 -8.26 16.52 9.78
CA TRP A 49 -7.17 17.49 9.82
C TRP A 49 -5.82 16.82 10.13
N ILE A 50 -5.79 15.92 11.12
CA ILE A 50 -4.59 15.15 11.49
C ILE A 50 -4.11 14.29 10.31
N LEU A 51 -5.02 13.59 9.62
CA LEU A 51 -4.68 12.78 8.43
C LEU A 51 -4.14 13.66 7.31
N LYS A 52 -4.82 14.77 7.00
CA LYS A 52 -4.46 15.65 5.88
C LYS A 52 -3.10 16.32 6.09
N HIS A 53 -2.76 16.69 7.32
CA HIS A 53 -1.58 17.50 7.62
C HIS A 53 -0.44 16.76 8.31
N GLY A 54 -0.68 15.55 8.82
CA GLY A 54 0.29 14.81 9.63
C GLY A 54 0.58 15.50 10.97
N ILE A 55 1.64 15.05 11.65
CA ILE A 55 2.08 15.65 12.91
C ILE A 55 3.56 16.01 12.82
N LYS A 56 3.85 17.31 12.91
CA LYS A 56 5.20 17.87 12.83
C LYS A 56 6.11 17.24 13.89
N MET A 57 7.37 16.96 13.53
CA MET A 57 8.38 16.34 14.39
C MET A 57 8.01 14.92 14.87
N THR A 58 7.24 14.18 14.08
CA THR A 58 6.91 12.77 14.33
C THR A 58 7.09 11.94 13.05
N GLY A 59 6.97 10.61 13.16
CA GLY A 59 6.91 9.72 12.01
C GLY A 59 5.57 9.72 11.25
N MET A 60 4.57 10.51 11.67
CA MET A 60 3.26 10.54 11.04
C MET A 60 3.26 11.45 9.79
N PRO A 61 3.12 10.89 8.57
CA PRO A 61 3.15 11.67 7.33
C PRO A 61 1.87 12.50 7.17
N ASN A 62 1.89 13.41 6.19
CA ASN A 62 0.69 14.08 5.70
C ASN A 62 0.17 13.35 4.45
N TRP A 63 -1.13 13.39 4.23
CA TRP A 63 -1.78 12.85 3.04
C TRP A 63 -2.50 13.94 2.25
N SER A 64 -1.86 15.11 2.12
CA SER A 64 -2.44 16.25 1.40
C SER A 64 -2.53 16.05 -0.13
N ASP A 65 -1.86 15.02 -0.64
CA ASP A 65 -1.90 14.53 -2.02
C ASP A 65 -3.06 13.57 -2.32
N HIS A 66 -3.81 13.14 -1.30
CA HIS A 66 -5.01 12.32 -1.45
C HIS A 66 -6.26 13.18 -1.58
N SER A 67 -7.30 12.63 -2.22
CA SER A 67 -8.58 13.31 -2.31
C SER A 67 -9.26 13.39 -0.93
N ASP A 68 -10.07 14.45 -0.72
CA ASP A 68 -10.82 14.61 0.53
C ASP A 68 -11.79 13.44 0.77
N ASP A 69 -12.36 12.86 -0.29
CA ASP A 69 -13.24 11.69 -0.21
C ASP A 69 -12.51 10.45 0.29
N GLU A 70 -11.27 10.21 -0.15
CA GLU A 70 -10.42 9.13 0.37
C GLU A 70 -10.10 9.36 1.85
N LEU A 71 -9.72 10.58 2.22
CA LEU A 71 -9.42 10.92 3.62
C LEU A 71 -10.65 10.77 4.52
N TRP A 72 -11.82 11.23 4.09
CA TRP A 72 -13.08 11.06 4.83
C TRP A 72 -13.48 9.59 4.95
N ALA A 73 -13.28 8.79 3.90
CA ALA A 73 -13.51 7.34 3.97
C ALA A 73 -12.56 6.68 4.99
N THR A 74 -11.30 7.10 5.06
CA THR A 74 -10.33 6.63 6.06
C THR A 74 -10.73 7.07 7.47
N VAL A 75 -11.16 8.33 7.67
CA VAL A 75 -11.69 8.81 8.96
C VAL A 75 -12.89 7.96 9.41
N ALA A 76 -13.82 7.69 8.51
CA ALA A 76 -14.99 6.85 8.81
C ALA A 76 -14.58 5.45 9.27
N PHE A 77 -13.56 4.87 8.64
CA PHE A 77 -13.01 3.58 9.03
C PHE A 77 -12.29 3.64 10.39
N VAL A 78 -11.42 4.64 10.61
CA VAL A 78 -10.71 4.84 11.89
C VAL A 78 -11.68 4.96 13.06
N LYS A 79 -12.82 5.64 12.85
CA LYS A 79 -13.87 5.75 13.88
C LYS A 79 -14.59 4.44 14.20
N GLN A 80 -14.50 3.43 13.34
CA GLN A 80 -15.06 2.09 13.59
C GLN A 80 -14.08 1.17 14.33
N LEU A 81 -12.78 1.50 14.40
CA LEU A 81 -11.78 0.67 15.09
C LEU A 81 -12.13 0.40 16.56
N PRO A 82 -12.61 1.38 17.34
CA PRO A 82 -13.20 1.12 18.64
C PRO A 82 -14.22 -0.03 18.65
N GLY A 83 -13.85 -1.16 19.25
CA GLY A 83 -14.74 -2.33 19.36
C GLY A 83 -14.78 -3.22 18.12
N MET A 84 -13.99 -2.94 17.08
CA MET A 84 -13.82 -3.84 15.95
C MET A 84 -13.03 -5.07 16.37
N THR A 85 -13.56 -6.26 16.05
CA THR A 85 -12.85 -7.53 16.29
C THR A 85 -11.82 -7.80 15.19
N ALA A 86 -10.81 -8.60 15.49
CA ALA A 86 -9.83 -9.06 14.50
C ALA A 86 -10.50 -9.76 13.30
N GLN A 87 -11.51 -10.58 13.56
CA GLN A 87 -12.27 -11.25 12.51
C GLN A 87 -13.00 -10.25 11.59
N LYS A 88 -13.65 -9.23 12.18
CA LYS A 88 -14.35 -8.21 11.39
C LYS A 88 -13.37 -7.37 10.57
N TYR A 89 -12.23 -6.99 11.16
CA TYR A 89 -11.17 -6.28 10.44
C TYR A 89 -10.69 -7.09 9.23
N GLY A 90 -10.33 -8.37 9.44
CA GLY A 90 -9.89 -9.26 8.36
C GLY A 90 -10.92 -9.41 7.24
N GLN A 91 -12.21 -9.53 7.57
CA GLN A 91 -13.29 -9.56 6.57
C GLN A 91 -13.35 -8.29 5.73
N LEU A 92 -13.28 -7.12 6.35
CA LEU A 92 -13.33 -5.84 5.63
C LEU A 92 -12.12 -5.67 4.71
N VAL A 93 -10.94 -6.10 5.15
CA VAL A 93 -9.71 -6.07 4.32
C VAL A 93 -9.87 -7.00 3.11
N MET A 94 -10.28 -8.25 3.33
CA MET A 94 -10.51 -9.21 2.23
C MET A 94 -11.56 -8.71 1.23
N GLU A 95 -12.65 -8.12 1.72
CA GLU A 95 -13.69 -7.53 0.87
C GLU A 95 -13.15 -6.35 0.04
N SER A 96 -12.32 -5.51 0.65
CA SER A 96 -11.69 -4.38 -0.06
C SER A 96 -10.74 -4.82 -1.17
N MET A 97 -10.07 -5.96 -1.01
CA MET A 97 -9.21 -6.54 -2.05
C MET A 97 -10.04 -7.09 -3.22
N LYS A 98 -11.16 -7.77 -2.94
CA LYS A 98 -12.07 -8.31 -3.98
C LYS A 98 -12.70 -7.21 -4.83
N MET A 99 -12.98 -6.05 -4.23
CA MET A 99 -13.51 -4.88 -4.95
C MET A 99 -12.43 -4.10 -5.74
N GLY A 100 -11.26 -4.70 -5.96
CA GLY A 100 -10.18 -4.12 -6.77
C GLY A 100 -9.34 -3.08 -6.05
N GLY A 101 -9.11 -3.26 -4.74
CA GLY A 101 -8.27 -2.45 -3.85
C GLY A 101 -7.47 -1.33 -4.51
N ARG A 102 -8.14 -0.22 -4.82
CA ARG A 102 -7.48 0.94 -5.44
C ARG A 102 -6.75 1.67 -4.34
N HIS A 103 -5.43 1.66 -4.40
CA HIS A 103 -4.54 2.52 -3.63
C HIS A 103 -3.96 3.52 -4.63
N ASN A 104 -4.55 4.71 -4.72
CA ASN A 104 -4.06 5.74 -5.64
C ASN A 104 -2.81 6.39 -5.03
N HIS A 105 -1.70 6.37 -5.77
CA HIS A 105 -0.60 7.30 -5.56
C HIS A 105 -0.86 8.51 -6.48
N GLY A 106 -0.80 9.74 -5.92
CA GLY A 106 -1.18 10.99 -6.60
C GLY A 106 -0.64 11.14 -8.03
N GLY A 107 -1.45 11.80 -8.86
CA GLY A 107 -1.40 11.77 -10.32
C GLY A 107 -0.05 12.10 -10.98
N MET A 108 0.34 11.23 -11.91
CA MET A 108 0.87 11.66 -13.20
C MET A 108 -0.28 11.55 -14.18
N GLU A 109 -0.57 12.64 -14.88
CA GLU A 109 -1.52 12.67 -15.99
C GLU A 109 -1.26 11.49 -16.94
N GLU A 110 -2.36 10.94 -17.44
CA GLU A 110 -2.43 9.77 -18.29
C GLU A 110 -1.39 9.85 -19.42
N MET A 111 -0.29 9.11 -19.26
CA MET A 111 0.54 8.74 -20.40
C MET A 111 -0.25 7.69 -21.18
N ASN A 112 -1.06 8.19 -22.13
CA ASN A 112 -1.60 7.41 -23.24
C ASN A 112 -0.44 6.67 -23.89
N MET A 113 -0.30 5.37 -23.60
CA MET A 113 0.40 4.47 -24.50
C MET A 113 -0.60 4.14 -25.60
N ASP A 114 -0.63 4.98 -26.62
CA ASP A 114 -1.18 4.62 -27.94
C ASP A 114 -0.48 3.33 -28.37
N MET A 115 -1.21 2.22 -28.27
CA MET A 115 -0.78 0.92 -28.77
C MET A 115 -0.71 1.02 -30.29
N HIS A 116 0.47 1.35 -30.82
CA HIS A 116 0.73 1.14 -32.24
C HIS A 116 0.81 -0.36 -32.49
N GLU A 117 -0.17 -0.82 -33.26
CA GLU A 117 -0.29 -2.14 -33.86
C GLU A 117 1.08 -2.63 -34.36
N ALA A 118 1.58 -3.74 -33.81
CA ALA A 118 2.77 -4.40 -34.33
C ALA A 118 2.40 -5.13 -35.62
N GLU A 119 2.81 -4.58 -36.77
CA GLU A 119 2.75 -5.27 -38.05
C GLU A 119 3.64 -6.54 -38.03
N PRO A 120 3.23 -7.64 -38.70
CA PRO A 120 3.94 -8.90 -38.64
C PRO A 120 5.22 -8.84 -39.50
N ALA A 121 6.38 -9.12 -38.88
CA ALA A 121 7.64 -9.29 -39.58
C ALA A 121 7.61 -10.55 -40.46
N GLN A 122 7.75 -10.35 -41.76
CA GLN A 122 7.80 -11.39 -42.79
C GLN A 122 9.25 -11.82 -43.05
N ASP A 123 9.47 -13.14 -43.02
CA ASP A 123 10.44 -13.94 -43.75
C ASP A 123 11.89 -13.43 -43.97
N ALA A 124 12.83 -14.02 -43.21
CA ALA A 124 14.22 -14.20 -43.67
C ALA A 124 14.68 -15.65 -43.41
N LYS A 125 15.12 -16.30 -44.50
CA LYS A 125 15.49 -17.72 -44.63
C LYS A 125 16.90 -18.06 -44.09
N PRO A 126 17.24 -19.36 -43.92
CA PRO A 126 18.21 -19.83 -42.93
C PRO A 126 19.64 -19.96 -43.47
N VAL A 127 20.62 -19.90 -42.57
CA VAL A 127 21.99 -20.41 -42.80
C VAL A 127 22.27 -21.54 -41.81
N SER A 128 22.85 -22.63 -42.34
CA SER A 128 23.01 -23.93 -41.68
C SER A 128 24.48 -24.23 -41.37
N ALA A 129 24.66 -25.05 -40.31
CA ALA A 129 25.79 -25.89 -39.92
C ALA A 129 27.15 -25.21 -39.58
N GLY A 130 27.85 -25.54 -38.49
CA GLY A 130 27.63 -26.61 -37.52
C GLY A 130 28.77 -26.74 -36.49
N THR A 131 28.67 -27.81 -35.70
CA THR A 131 29.67 -28.42 -34.79
C THR A 131 29.87 -27.82 -33.38
N THR A 132 29.28 -28.51 -32.39
CA THR A 132 29.79 -28.74 -31.02
C THR A 132 30.66 -30.02 -31.04
N PRO A 133 31.54 -30.37 -30.05
CA PRO A 133 31.18 -30.48 -28.63
C PRO A 133 32.29 -30.21 -27.56
N GLN A 134 31.82 -30.07 -26.30
CA GLN A 134 32.45 -30.46 -25.00
C GLN A 134 33.74 -29.72 -24.56
N SER A 135 34.10 -29.52 -23.28
CA SER A 135 33.66 -29.86 -21.91
C SER A 135 34.40 -28.85 -20.99
N GLU A 136 33.95 -28.49 -19.78
CA GLU A 136 34.29 -29.12 -18.49
C GLU A 136 33.79 -28.22 -17.32
N ALA A 137 33.44 -28.86 -16.20
CA ALA A 137 33.13 -28.29 -14.87
C ALA A 137 34.38 -27.62 -14.24
N ASP A 138 34.38 -26.86 -13.14
CA ASP A 138 33.73 -26.94 -11.83
C ASP A 138 33.96 -25.60 -11.05
N PRO A 139 33.32 -25.35 -9.90
CA PRO A 139 33.30 -24.09 -9.14
C PRO A 139 34.39 -24.04 -8.06
N HIS A 140 34.76 -22.84 -7.62
CA HIS A 140 35.50 -22.66 -6.37
C HIS A 140 34.93 -21.52 -5.54
N ALA A 141 34.37 -21.92 -4.39
CA ALA A 141 34.18 -21.13 -3.20
C ALA A 141 35.50 -21.02 -2.42
N HIS A 142 35.69 -19.90 -1.73
CA HIS A 142 36.45 -19.77 -0.48
C HIS A 142 35.81 -18.68 0.37
#